data_AF-A0A438HVC0-F1
#
_entry.id   AF-A0A438HVC0-F1
#
_cell.length_a   1.000
_cell.length_b   1.000
_cell.length_c   1.000
_cell.angle_alpha   90.00
_cell.angle_beta   90.00
_cell.angle_gamma   90.00
#
_symmetry.space_group_name_H-M   'P 1'
#
loop_
_entity.id
_entity.type
_entity.pdbx_description
1 polymer ?
#
loop_
_entity_poly.entity_id
_entity_poly.type
_entity_poly.pdbx_seq_one_letter_code
_entity_poly.pdbx_strand_id
1 'polypeptide(L)'
;MLHSWILSSISEEIFPYVIGLSSSYEVWQALSQAFGSVSQNRQLQLHIELQELKKNDLSVSTYLQHAKALADELNVAGRLLAPTEFIAIIYRNIGSDYQAIITALNLHSEPVSFHELHGQLIAHEILLKSSTNLPQENMVTCQSNSAPLLPTPS
;
A
#
# COMPACT_ATOMS: atom_id res chain seq x y z
N MET A 1 -41.11 -3.05 20.98
CA MET A 1 -41.01 -2.60 19.58
C MET A 1 -39.59 -2.77 19.01
N LEU A 2 -38.52 -2.30 19.66
CA LEU A 2 -37.12 -2.48 19.19
C LEU A 2 -36.67 -3.95 19.05
N HIS A 3 -37.03 -4.81 20.01
CA HIS A 3 -36.67 -6.23 20.01
C HIS A 3 -37.20 -6.99 18.77
N SER A 4 -38.48 -6.81 18.42
CA SER A 4 -39.08 -7.42 17.23
C SER A 4 -38.49 -6.89 15.93
N TRP A 5 -38.12 -5.60 15.88
CA TRP A 5 -37.43 -5.02 14.72
C TRP A 5 -36.05 -5.63 14.49
N ILE A 6 -35.26 -5.79 15.55
CA ILE A 6 -33.93 -6.42 15.47
C ILE A 6 -34.06 -7.88 15.03
N LEU A 7 -35.02 -8.64 15.59
CA LEU A 7 -35.27 -10.02 15.17
C LEU A 7 -35.68 -10.14 13.69
N SER A 8 -36.46 -9.19 13.17
CA SER A 8 -36.85 -9.16 11.76
C SER A 8 -35.73 -8.75 10.80
N SER A 9 -34.68 -8.07 11.27
CA SER A 9 -33.55 -7.65 10.42
C SER A 9 -32.41 -8.67 10.35
N ILE A 10 -32.49 -9.76 11.11
CA ILE A 10 -31.43 -10.75 11.25
C ILE A 10 -31.68 -11.94 10.31
N SER A 11 -30.62 -12.44 9.67
CA SER A 11 -30.69 -13.61 8.77
C SER A 11 -30.86 -14.92 9.55
N GLU A 12 -31.40 -15.95 8.89
CA GLU A 12 -31.64 -17.27 9.48
C GLU A 12 -30.38 -17.91 10.08
N GLU A 13 -29.20 -17.58 9.55
CA GLU A 13 -27.90 -18.05 10.05
C GLU A 13 -27.54 -17.53 11.44
N ILE A 14 -28.09 -16.38 11.82
CA ILE A 14 -27.77 -15.68 13.07
C ILE A 14 -28.84 -15.96 14.15
N PHE A 15 -30.01 -16.50 13.78
CA PHE A 15 -31.09 -16.86 14.70
C PHE A 15 -30.65 -17.70 15.93
N PRO A 16 -29.78 -18.73 15.79
CA PRO A 16 -29.32 -19.53 16.94
C PRO A 16 -28.69 -18.72 18.07
N TYR A 17 -28.13 -17.54 17.78
CA TYR A 17 -27.48 -16.68 18.76
C TYR A 17 -28.47 -15.80 19.55
N VAL A 18 -29.73 -15.73 19.09
CA VAL A 18 -30.72 -14.73 19.56
C VAL A 18 -32.00 -15.38 20.11
N ILE A 19 -32.23 -16.66 19.79
CA ILE A 19 -33.38 -17.44 20.25
C ILE A 19 -33.43 -17.48 21.79
N GLY A 20 -34.57 -17.10 22.36
CA GLY A 20 -34.83 -17.13 23.81
C GLY A 20 -34.48 -15.85 24.58
N LEU A 21 -33.85 -14.87 23.93
CA LEU A 21 -33.57 -13.57 24.54
C LEU A 21 -34.83 -12.71 24.55
N SER A 22 -35.09 -11.99 25.64
CA SER A 22 -36.36 -11.27 25.86
C SER A 22 -36.21 -9.76 25.71
N SER A 23 -34.97 -9.27 25.80
CA SER A 23 -34.65 -7.84 25.77
C SER A 23 -33.78 -7.50 24.56
N SER A 24 -33.99 -6.31 23.97
CA SER A 24 -33.11 -5.80 22.91
C SER A 24 -31.66 -5.65 23.38
N TYR A 25 -31.44 -5.40 24.67
CA TYR A 25 -30.10 -5.33 25.26
C TYR A 25 -29.37 -6.68 25.21
N GLU A 26 -30.07 -7.76 25.60
CA GLU A 26 -29.51 -9.12 25.58
C GLU A 26 -29.18 -9.56 24.15
N VAL A 27 -30.09 -9.28 23.20
CA VAL A 27 -29.88 -9.55 21.77
C VAL A 27 -28.63 -8.83 21.27
N TRP A 28 -28.48 -7.54 21.57
CA TRP A 28 -27.30 -6.78 21.18
C TRP A 28 -26.02 -7.32 21.81
N GLN A 29 -26.07 -7.68 23.10
CA GLN A 29 -24.91 -8.23 23.80
C GLN A 29 -24.47 -9.57 23.20
N ALA A 30 -25.40 -10.48 22.91
CA ALA A 30 -25.11 -11.77 22.28
C ALA A 30 -24.47 -11.60 20.89
N LEU A 31 -25.02 -10.70 20.06
CA LEU A 31 -24.44 -10.36 18.76
C LEU A 31 -23.04 -9.74 18.90
N SER A 32 -22.86 -8.82 19.85
CA SER A 32 -21.57 -8.18 20.10
C SER A 32 -20.50 -9.18 20.56
N GLN A 33 -20.87 -10.21 21.32
CA GLN A 33 -19.96 -11.28 21.73
C GLN A 33 -19.64 -12.23 20.58
N ALA A 34 -20.65 -12.64 19.81
CA ALA A 34 -20.47 -13.56 18.69
C ALA A 34 -19.60 -12.95 17.57
N PHE A 35 -19.80 -11.66 17.26
CA PHE A 35 -19.14 -11.02 16.12
C PHE A 35 -18.06 -10.00 16.50
N GLY A 36 -17.99 -9.56 17.76
CA GLY A 36 -17.01 -8.56 18.19
C GLY A 36 -15.57 -9.04 18.09
N SER A 37 -15.29 -10.27 18.53
CA SER A 37 -13.94 -10.86 18.43
C SER A 37 -13.55 -11.13 16.97
N VAL A 38 -14.50 -11.58 16.14
CA VAL A 38 -14.29 -11.80 14.69
C VAL A 38 -13.98 -10.48 14.00
N SER A 39 -14.71 -9.41 14.31
CA SER A 39 -14.49 -8.07 13.78
C SER A 39 -13.12 -7.50 14.18
N GLN A 40 -12.73 -7.62 15.47
CA GLN A 40 -11.42 -7.18 15.95
C GLN A 40 -10.27 -7.95 15.30
N ASN A 41 -10.41 -9.27 15.15
CA ASN A 41 -9.42 -10.08 14.45
C ASN A 41 -9.31 -9.67 12.97
N ARG A 42 -10.43 -9.40 12.28
CA ARG A 42 -10.41 -8.91 10.90
C ARG A 42 -9.70 -7.56 10.79
N GLN A 43 -9.98 -6.63 11.70
CA GLN A 43 -9.26 -5.34 11.76
C GLN A 43 -7.75 -5.53 11.95
N LEU A 44 -7.34 -6.44 12.86
CA LEU A 44 -5.93 -6.75 13.08
C LEU A 44 -5.27 -7.36 11.84
N GLN A 45 -5.93 -8.33 11.22
CA GLN A 45 -5.45 -8.98 10.00
C GLN A 45 -5.24 -7.97 8.87
N LEU A 46 -6.23 -7.13 8.58
CA LEU A 46 -6.13 -6.10 7.54
C LEU A 46 -4.99 -5.11 7.83
N HIS A 47 -4.80 -4.75 9.11
CA HIS A 47 -3.72 -3.86 9.50
C HIS A 47 -2.34 -4.51 9.31
N ILE A 48 -2.19 -5.80 9.63
CA ILE A 48 -0.96 -6.56 9.38
C ILE A 48 -0.71 -6.68 7.88
N GLU A 49 -1.73 -7.07 7.09
CA GLU A 49 -1.62 -7.18 5.63
C GLU A 49 -1.18 -5.85 5.01
N LEU A 50 -1.75 -4.73 5.45
CA LEU A 50 -1.33 -3.40 4.98
C LEU A 50 0.12 -3.07 5.36
N GLN A 51 0.54 -3.40 6.58
CA GLN A 51 1.90 -3.17 7.05
C GLN A 51 2.93 -4.05 6.33
N GLU A 52 2.57 -5.26 5.93
CA GLU A 52 3.44 -6.22 5.26
C GLU A 52 3.39 -6.13 3.74
N LEU A 53 2.41 -5.40 3.18
CA LEU A 53 2.27 -5.19 1.74
C LEU A 53 3.49 -4.44 1.20
N LYS A 54 4.34 -5.15 0.46
CA LYS A 54 5.51 -4.61 -0.24
C LYS A 54 5.19 -4.40 -1.72
N LYS A 55 5.82 -3.39 -2.33
CA LYS A 55 5.76 -3.20 -3.79
C LYS A 55 6.36 -4.41 -4.53
N ASN A 56 7.57 -4.83 -4.17
CA ASN A 56 8.32 -5.90 -4.87
C ASN A 56 8.26 -5.73 -6.41
N ASP A 57 7.85 -6.78 -7.12
CA ASP A 57 7.72 -6.82 -8.59
C ASP A 57 6.44 -6.15 -9.13
N LEU A 58 5.59 -5.59 -8.26
CA LEU A 58 4.40 -4.87 -8.67
C LEU A 58 4.76 -3.51 -9.27
N SER A 59 3.93 -3.02 -10.20
CA SER A 59 3.98 -1.60 -10.58
C SER A 59 3.58 -0.73 -9.39
N VAL A 60 4.05 0.53 -9.36
CA VAL A 60 3.67 1.47 -8.28
C VAL A 60 2.15 1.66 -8.23
N SER A 61 1.49 1.76 -9.39
CA SER A 61 0.04 1.94 -9.46
C SER A 61 -0.71 0.76 -8.83
N THR A 62 -0.32 -0.47 -9.15
CA THR A 62 -0.95 -1.68 -8.60
C THR A 62 -0.75 -1.77 -7.10
N TYR A 63 0.47 -1.48 -6.64
CA TYR A 63 0.82 -1.47 -5.22
C TYR A 63 -0.01 -0.44 -4.44
N LEU A 64 -0.07 0.81 -4.91
CA LEU A 64 -0.84 1.87 -4.25
C LEU A 64 -2.34 1.60 -4.24
N GLN A 65 -2.87 0.98 -5.31
CA GLN A 65 -4.27 0.58 -5.36
C GLN A 65 -4.60 -0.51 -4.33
N HIS A 66 -3.74 -1.52 -4.19
CA HIS A 66 -3.90 -2.56 -3.16
C HIS A 66 -3.80 -1.98 -1.74
N ALA A 67 -2.81 -1.13 -1.49
CA ALA A 67 -2.66 -0.48 -0.19
C ALA A 67 -3.90 0.36 0.16
N LYS A 68 -4.44 1.11 -0.81
CA LYS A 68 -5.66 1.90 -0.62
C LYS A 68 -6.88 1.02 -0.35
N ALA A 69 -7.03 -0.08 -1.08
CA ALA A 69 -8.14 -1.02 -0.84
C ALA A 69 -8.12 -1.59 0.58
N LEU A 70 -6.95 -1.97 1.10
CA LEU A 70 -6.81 -2.44 2.48
C LEU A 70 -7.11 -1.34 3.51
N ALA A 71 -6.68 -0.09 3.25
CA ALA A 71 -6.98 1.04 4.12
C ALA A 71 -8.48 1.39 4.12
N ASP A 72 -9.14 1.33 2.96
CA ASP A 72 -10.57 1.54 2.84
C ASP A 72 -11.35 0.42 3.55
N GLU A 73 -10.90 -0.83 3.45
CA GLU A 73 -11.51 -1.96 4.17
C GLU A 73 -11.34 -1.84 5.70
N LEU A 74 -10.17 -1.39 6.19
CA LEU A 74 -9.95 -1.07 7.60
C LEU A 74 -10.93 -0.02 8.11
N ASN A 75 -11.14 1.04 7.31
CA ASN A 75 -12.08 2.09 7.63
C ASN A 75 -13.51 1.55 7.73
N VAL A 76 -13.93 0.72 6.76
CA VAL A 76 -15.24 0.05 6.79
C VAL A 76 -15.37 -0.89 7.99
N ALA A 77 -14.30 -1.58 8.38
CA ALA A 77 -14.28 -2.44 9.56
C ALA A 77 -14.33 -1.65 10.88
N GLY A 78 -14.30 -0.31 10.85
CA GLY A 78 -14.42 0.56 12.02
C GLY A 78 -13.08 1.02 12.62
N ARG A 79 -11.96 0.77 11.93
CA ARG A 79 -10.64 1.27 12.33
C ARG A 79 -10.16 2.34 11.35
N LEU A 80 -10.30 3.60 11.77
CA LEU A 80 -9.82 4.75 11.01
C LEU A 80 -8.29 4.75 10.99
N LEU A 81 -7.72 4.87 9.78
CA LEU A 81 -6.29 5.03 9.55
C LEU A 81 -5.99 6.50 9.27
N ALA A 82 -5.03 7.09 9.99
CA ALA A 82 -4.65 8.48 9.74
C ALA A 82 -3.96 8.61 8.37
N PRO A 83 -4.16 9.70 7.61
CA PRO A 83 -3.48 9.89 6.33
C PRO A 83 -1.96 9.86 6.44
N THR A 84 -1.41 10.43 7.51
CA THR A 84 0.03 10.43 7.80
C THR A 84 0.56 9.02 8.10
N GLU A 85 -0.21 8.22 8.82
CA GLU A 85 0.11 6.82 9.11
C GLU A 85 0.10 5.99 7.82
N PHE A 86 -0.91 6.18 6.98
CA PHE A 86 -0.98 5.51 5.68
C PHE A 86 0.24 5.82 4.81
N ILE A 87 0.61 7.09 4.69
CA ILE A 87 1.78 7.53 3.91
C ILE A 87 3.08 6.94 4.48
N ALA A 88 3.22 6.90 5.81
CA ALA A 88 4.39 6.29 6.44
C ALA A 88 4.52 4.80 6.11
N ILE A 89 3.40 4.06 6.08
CA ILE A 89 3.38 2.64 5.68
C ILE A 89 3.84 2.51 4.21
N ILE A 90 3.34 3.37 3.32
CA ILE A 90 3.76 3.38 1.91
C ILE A 90 5.27 3.61 1.77
N TYR A 91 5.82 4.63 2.44
CA TYR A 91 7.26 4.94 2.38
C TYR A 91 8.13 3.79 2.90
N ARG A 92 7.68 3.08 3.93
CA ARG A 92 8.40 1.92 4.48
C ARG A 92 8.48 0.76 3.47
N ASN A 93 7.45 0.57 2.66
CA ASN A 93 7.22 -0.66 1.93
C ASN A 93 7.46 -0.56 0.41
N ILE A 94 7.74 0.64 -0.11
CA ILE A 94 7.92 0.88 -1.54
C ILE A 94 9.32 0.51 -2.08
N GLY A 95 10.33 0.43 -1.20
CA GLY A 95 11.69 0.00 -1.53
C GLY A 95 12.74 1.11 -1.55
N SER A 96 14.02 0.73 -1.65
CA SER A 96 15.18 1.65 -1.58
C SER A 96 15.29 2.59 -2.77
N ASP A 97 14.80 2.20 -3.94
CA ASP A 97 14.95 2.99 -5.18
C ASP A 97 14.13 4.29 -5.16
N TYR A 98 13.21 4.40 -4.20
CA TYR A 98 12.34 5.56 -4.01
C TYR A 98 12.81 6.48 -2.87
N GLN A 99 13.95 6.21 -2.22
CA GLN A 99 14.42 7.03 -1.08
C GLN A 99 14.66 8.49 -1.46
N ALA A 100 15.13 8.76 -2.70
CA ALA A 100 15.34 10.12 -3.19
C ALA A 100 14.02 10.91 -3.25
N ILE A 101 12.96 10.31 -3.82
CA ILE A 101 11.65 10.96 -3.92
C ILE A 101 10.96 11.06 -2.55
N ILE A 102 11.11 10.06 -1.67
CA ILE A 102 10.62 10.12 -0.28
C ILE A 102 11.27 11.28 0.47
N THR A 103 12.58 11.49 0.31
CA THR A 103 13.29 12.60 0.94
C THR A 103 12.75 13.94 0.43
N ALA A 104 12.60 14.10 -0.88
CA ALA A 104 12.04 15.32 -1.47
C ALA A 104 10.61 15.60 -0.96
N LEU A 105 9.76 14.58 -0.88
CA LEU A 105 8.40 14.67 -0.34
C LEU A 105 8.37 15.10 1.13
N ASN A 106 9.29 14.59 1.96
CA ASN A 106 9.39 14.97 3.38
C ASN A 106 9.88 16.40 3.61
N LEU A 107 10.49 17.06 2.61
CA LEU A 107 10.87 18.48 2.72
C LEU A 107 9.66 19.42 2.58
N HIS A 108 8.51 18.93 2.09
CA HIS A 108 7.31 19.75 2.01
C HIS A 108 6.75 20.04 3.41
N SER A 109 6.39 21.31 3.64
CA SER A 109 5.79 21.77 4.89
C SER A 109 4.36 21.26 5.11
N GLU A 110 3.67 20.87 4.04
CA GLU A 110 2.28 20.44 4.08
C GLU A 110 2.15 18.93 3.98
N PRO A 111 1.12 18.31 4.60
CA PRO A 111 0.90 16.88 4.50
C PRO A 111 0.60 16.50 3.05
N VAL A 112 1.45 15.65 2.48
CA VAL A 112 1.32 15.16 1.11
C VAL A 112 -0.01 14.42 0.94
N SER A 113 -0.81 14.82 -0.05
CA SER A 113 -2.06 14.10 -0.33
C SER A 113 -1.80 12.76 -1.01
N PHE A 114 -2.71 11.78 -0.88
CA PHE A 114 -2.58 10.50 -1.59
C PHE A 114 -2.46 10.67 -3.11
N HIS A 115 -3.22 11.60 -3.69
CA HIS A 115 -3.20 11.86 -5.13
C HIS A 115 -1.85 12.40 -5.59
N GLU A 116 -1.28 13.33 -4.83
CA GLU A 116 0.05 13.88 -5.10
C GLU A 116 1.14 12.81 -4.96
N LEU A 117 1.13 12.05 -3.87
CA LEU A 117 2.04 10.92 -3.65
C LEU A 117 1.99 9.93 -4.82
N HIS A 118 0.78 9.59 -5.28
CA HIS A 118 0.59 8.67 -6.40
C HIS A 118 1.22 9.20 -7.70
N GLY A 119 0.98 10.48 -8.03
CA GLY A 119 1.56 11.11 -9.20
C GLY A 119 3.09 11.14 -9.17
N GLN A 120 3.67 11.53 -8.03
CA GLN A 120 5.13 11.63 -7.87
C GLN A 120 5.83 10.27 -7.94
N LEU A 121 5.27 9.24 -7.30
CA LEU A 121 5.86 7.90 -7.32
C LEU A 121 5.81 7.26 -8.71
N ILE A 122 4.74 7.49 -9.48
CA ILE A 122 4.65 7.01 -10.87
C ILE A 122 5.67 7.73 -11.76
N ALA A 123 5.78 9.06 -11.63
CA ALA A 123 6.79 9.81 -12.37
C ALA A 123 8.21 9.30 -12.09
N HIS A 124 8.51 9.02 -10.81
CA HIS A 124 9.79 8.45 -10.41
C HIS A 124 10.01 7.04 -10.96
N GLU A 125 8.97 6.19 -10.98
CA GLU A 125 9.05 4.85 -11.59
C GLU A 125 9.43 4.90 -13.07
N ILE A 126 8.89 5.87 -13.82
CA ILE A 126 9.23 6.08 -15.24
C ILE A 126 10.71 6.45 -15.39
N LEU A 127 11.21 7.37 -14.54
CA LEU A 127 12.61 7.81 -14.55
C LEU A 127 13.59 6.69 -14.19
N LEU A 128 13.23 5.85 -13.23
CA LEU A 128 14.01 4.67 -12.88
C LEU A 128 14.12 3.73 -14.08
N LYS A 129 12.99 3.41 -14.73
CA LYS A 129 12.97 2.55 -15.93
C LYS A 129 13.79 3.11 -17.08
N SER A 130 13.79 4.43 -17.30
CA SER A 130 14.63 5.04 -18.34
C SER A 130 16.11 4.99 -18.02
N SER A 131 16.50 5.10 -16.75
CA SER A 131 17.90 5.07 -16.31
C SER A 131 18.51 3.67 -16.42
N THR A 132 17.71 2.61 -16.22
CA THR A 132 18.15 1.22 -16.40
C THR A 132 18.31 0.81 -17.87
N ASN A 133 17.69 1.55 -18.80
CA ASN A 133 17.72 1.26 -20.24
C ASN A 133 18.83 1.99 -21.02
N LEU A 134 19.80 2.61 -20.35
CA LEU A 134 20.99 3.15 -21.04
C LEU A 134 21.86 1.99 -21.54
N PRO A 135 22.03 1.80 -22.86
CA PRO A 135 23.03 0.88 -23.38
C PRO A 135 24.41 1.47 -23.04
N GLN A 136 25.32 0.65 -22.54
CA GLN A 136 26.76 0.94 -22.52
C GLN A 136 27.36 0.91 -23.94
N GLU A 137 26.64 1.38 -24.95
CA GLU A 137 27.12 1.54 -26.33
C GLU A 137 27.05 3.01 -26.70
N ASN A 138 28.15 3.73 -26.42
CA ASN A 138 28.74 4.75 -27.29
C ASN A 138 29.90 5.43 -26.56
N MET A 139 30.98 4.69 -26.34
CA MET A 139 32.30 5.32 -26.24
C MET A 139 32.88 5.42 -27.66
N VAL A 140 32.33 6.33 -28.45
CA VAL A 140 33.02 6.82 -29.64
C VAL A 140 33.86 8.02 -29.20
N THR A 141 35.17 7.82 -29.09
CA THR A 141 36.11 8.92 -29.30
C THR A 141 37.07 8.48 -30.38
N CYS A 142 36.95 9.16 -31.52
CA CYS A 142 37.80 9.01 -32.67
C CYS A 142 39.22 9.52 -32.37
N GLN A 143 40.19 8.94 -33.09
CA GLN A 143 41.57 9.42 -33.35
C GLN A 143 42.60 9.08 -32.24
N SER A 144 43.76 8.50 -32.54
CA SER A 144 44.59 8.71 -33.73
C SER A 144 45.15 7.41 -34.34
N ASN A 145 44.93 7.26 -35.65
CA ASN A 145 45.72 6.38 -36.51
C ASN A 145 47.21 6.72 -36.34
N SER A 146 47.98 5.78 -35.81
CA SER A 146 49.43 5.75 -35.99
C SER A 146 49.72 4.70 -37.06
N ALA A 147 49.96 5.14 -38.30
CA ALA A 147 50.44 4.28 -39.37
C ALA A 147 51.99 4.21 -39.34
N PRO A 148 52.61 3.16 -39.92
CA PRO A 148 53.77 2.47 -39.34
C PRO A 148 55.11 2.86 -39.98
N LEU A 149 56.23 2.66 -39.28
CA LEU A 149 57.55 2.57 -39.91
C LEU A 149 58.38 1.40 -39.31
N LEU A 150 58.85 0.56 -40.23
CA LEU A 150 59.65 -0.67 -40.12
C LEU A 150 61.06 -0.42 -39.49
N PRO A 151 61.80 -1.48 -39.08
CA PRO A 151 63.06 -1.40 -38.34
C PRO A 151 64.30 -1.37 -39.25
N THR A 152 65.47 -1.24 -38.62
CA THR A 152 66.81 -1.87 -38.87
C THR A 152 67.97 -0.85 -38.59
N PRO A 153 69.26 -1.23 -38.63
CA PRO A 153 70.02 -1.83 -37.51
C PRO A 153 71.38 -1.11 -37.25
N SER A 154 72.04 -1.38 -36.13
CA SER A 154 73.52 -1.42 -35.94
C SER A 154 73.83 -1.95 -34.54
#